data_AF-A0A519EJ26-F1
#
_entry.id   AF-A0A519EJ26-F1
#
_cell.length_a   1.000
_cell.length_b   1.000
_cell.length_c   1.000
_cell.angle_alpha   90.00
_cell.angle_beta   90.00
_cell.angle_gamma   90.00
#
_symmetry.space_group_name_H-M   'P 1'
#
loop_
_entity.id
_entity.type
_entity.pdbx_description
1 polymer ?
#
loop_
_entity_poly.entity_id
_entity_poly.type
_entity_poly.pdbx_seq_one_letter_code
_entity_poly.pdbx_strand_id
1 'polypeptide(L)' 'MTAFIRSGDRVADQLRPVRITRGFTVHAEGSVLIEFGQTRVLCTASVEEKVPPHKKGSGEGWVTAEYGMLPR' A
#
# COMPACT_ATOMS: atom_id res chain seq x y z
N MET A 1 12.36 35.17 10.14
CA MET A 1 11.98 34.08 9.21
C MET A 1 10.69 33.48 9.75
N THR A 2 9.55 33.75 9.14
CA THR A 2 8.26 33.19 9.57
C THR A 2 8.22 31.72 9.16
N ALA A 3 8.08 30.81 10.14
CA ALA A 3 7.96 29.39 9.86
C ALA A 3 6.63 29.13 9.12
N PHE A 4 6.70 28.54 7.93
CA PHE A 4 5.51 28.11 7.20
C PHE A 4 4.90 26.89 7.90
N ILE A 5 3.70 27.04 8.46
CA ILE A 5 2.96 25.96 9.13
C ILE A 5 1.95 25.38 8.12
N ARG A 6 2.01 24.06 7.92
CA ARG A 6 1.11 23.35 7.00
C ARG A 6 -0.21 22.99 7.67
N SER A 7 -1.24 22.73 6.87
CA SER A 7 -2.49 22.16 7.35
C SER A 7 -2.27 20.85 8.14
N GLY A 8 -2.92 20.78 9.31
CA GLY A 8 -2.75 19.70 10.29
C GLY A 8 -1.52 19.87 11.19
N ASP A 9 -1.08 21.11 11.43
CA ASP A 9 -0.02 21.49 12.38
C ASP A 9 1.30 20.73 12.22
N ARG A 10 1.67 20.47 10.97
CA ARG A 10 2.93 19.79 10.62
C ARG A 10 3.97 20.79 10.13
N VAL A 11 5.22 20.56 10.51
CA VAL A 11 6.37 21.24 9.90
C VAL A 11 6.56 20.80 8.45
N ALA A 12 7.35 21.56 7.69
CA ALA A 12 7.49 21.39 6.25
C ALA A 12 7.88 19.95 5.85
N ASP A 13 8.78 19.33 6.61
CA ASP A 13 9.39 18.01 6.44
C ASP A 13 8.69 16.89 7.23
N GLN A 14 7.64 17.19 8.01
CA GLN A 14 6.95 16.19 8.81
C GLN A 14 5.85 15.46 8.02
N LEU A 15 5.97 14.13 7.95
CA LEU A 15 4.96 13.23 7.40
C LEU A 15 3.68 13.21 8.26
N ARG A 16 2.57 12.77 7.67
CA ARG A 16 1.35 12.44 8.42
C ARG A 16 1.60 11.25 9.35
N PRO A 17 0.83 11.07 10.44
CA PRO A 17 0.88 9.85 11.24
C PRO A 17 0.69 8.60 10.36
N VAL A 18 1.57 7.63 10.52
CA VAL A 18 1.55 6.36 9.77
C VAL A 18 1.17 5.22 10.70
N ARG A 19 0.20 4.41 10.29
CA ARG A 19 -0.15 3.14 10.96
C ARG A 19 -0.17 2.00 9.96
N ILE A 20 0.40 0.86 10.36
CA ILE A 20 0.40 -0.37 9.57
C ILE A 20 -0.24 -1.46 10.42
N THR A 21 -1.43 -1.90 10.03
CA THR A 21 -2.15 -3.00 10.68
C THR A 21 -2.04 -4.23 9.80
N ARG A 22 -1.29 -5.25 10.27
CA ARG A 22 -1.09 -6.53 9.55
C ARG A 22 -2.24 -7.50 9.85
N GLY A 23 -2.49 -8.44 8.94
CA GLY A 23 -3.55 -9.45 9.07
C GLY A 23 -4.94 -8.83 9.07
N PHE A 24 -5.16 -7.77 8.28
CA PHE A 24 -6.40 -7.00 8.33
C PHE A 24 -7.60 -7.77 7.75
N THR A 25 -7.38 -8.53 6.69
CA THR A 25 -8.33 -9.50 6.11
C THR A 25 -7.83 -10.92 6.33
N VAL A 26 -8.76 -11.88 6.39
CA VAL A 26 -8.47 -13.27 6.76
C VAL A 26 -8.12 -14.18 5.58
N HIS A 27 -8.46 -13.78 4.35
CA HIS A 27 -8.39 -14.66 3.17
C HIS A 27 -7.12 -14.52 2.35
N ALA A 28 -6.44 -13.37 2.40
CA ALA A 28 -5.22 -13.14 1.63
C ALA A 28 -3.99 -13.63 2.40
N GLU A 29 -3.02 -14.21 1.69
CA GLU A 29 -1.74 -14.67 2.25
C GLU A 29 -0.98 -13.54 2.91
N GLY A 30 -1.01 -12.34 2.30
CA GLY A 30 -0.59 -11.09 2.91
C GLY A 30 -1.75 -10.10 2.96
N SER A 31 -1.98 -9.48 4.12
CA SER A 31 -3.01 -8.45 4.27
C SER A 31 -2.57 -7.34 5.21
N VAL A 32 -2.70 -6.09 4.75
CA VAL A 32 -2.33 -4.89 5.50
C VAL A 32 -3.34 -3.77 5.26
N LEU A 33 -3.80 -3.13 6.32
CA LEU A 33 -4.39 -1.78 6.24
C LEU A 33 -3.31 -0.77 6.59
N ILE A 34 -2.95 0.08 5.63
CA ILE A 34 -2.02 1.20 5.83
C ILE A 34 -2.77 2.52 5.89
N GLU A 35 -2.42 3.34 6.88
CA GLU A 35 -3.07 4.62 7.15
C GLU A 35 -2.02 5.75 7.14
N PHE A 36 -2.29 6.82 6.38
CA PHE A 36 -1.51 8.07 6.36
C PHE A 36 -2.43 9.23 6.74
N GLY A 37 -2.58 9.47 8.04
CA GLY A 37 -3.66 10.32 8.55
C GLY A 37 -5.03 9.77 8.11
N GLN A 38 -5.78 10.53 7.32
CA GLN A 38 -7.10 10.12 6.82
C GLN A 38 -7.05 9.26 5.55
N THR A 39 -5.91 9.16 4.87
CA THR A 39 -5.77 8.26 3.73
C THR A 39 -5.63 6.83 4.24
N ARG A 40 -6.52 5.93 3.79
CA ARG A 40 -6.49 4.51 4.15
C ARG A 40 -6.43 3.68 2.88
N VAL A 41 -5.52 2.71 2.84
CA VAL A 41 -5.35 1.79 1.71
C VAL A 41 -5.31 0.37 2.26
N LEU A 42 -6.18 -0.48 1.74
CA LEU A 42 -6.11 -1.92 1.95
C LEU A 42 -5.18 -2.51 0.89
N CYS A 43 -4.10 -3.14 1.34
CA CYS A 43 -3.15 -3.85 0.48
C CYS A 43 -3.25 -5.34 0.79
N THR A 44 -3.60 -6.14 -0.23
CA THR A 44 -3.58 -7.60 -0.16
C THR A 44 -2.53 -8.15 -1.13
N ALA A 45 -1.85 -9.21 -0.73
CA ALA A 45 -0.93 -9.96 -1.55
C ALA A 45 -1.43 -11.40 -1.67
N SER A 46 -1.43 -11.91 -2.90
CA SER A 46 -1.78 -13.29 -3.23
C SER A 46 -0.70 -13.90 -4.11
N VAL A 47 -0.58 -15.23 -4.03
CA VAL A 47 0.47 -15.98 -4.70
C VAL A 47 -0.17 -16.93 -5.70
N GLU A 48 0.29 -16.87 -6.94
CA GLU A 48 -0.06 -17.84 -7.97
C GLU A 48 1.20 -18.58 -8.43
N GLU A 49 1.09 -19.91 -8.57
CA GLU A 49 2.14 -20.78 -9.12
C GLU A 49 2.22 -20.67 -10.65
N LYS A 50 2.23 -19.43 -11.16
CA LYS A 50 2.24 -19.11 -12.59
C LYS A 50 2.91 -17.76 -12.83
N VAL A 51 3.62 -17.68 -13.95
CA VAL A 51 4.18 -16.43 -14.48
C VAL A 51 3.51 -16.02 -15.80
N PRO A 52 3.54 -14.73 -16.18
CA PRO A 52 3.07 -14.28 -17.48
C PRO A 52 3.82 -14.97 -18.64
N PRO A 53 3.20 -15.05 -19.85
CA PRO A 53 3.80 -15.75 -21.00
C PRO A 53 5.23 -15.31 -21.35
N HIS A 54 5.54 -14.03 -21.23
CA HIS A 54 6.87 -13.48 -21.55
C HIS A 54 7.95 -13.79 -20.50
N LYS A 55 7.58 -14.38 -19.36
CA LYS A 55 8.49 -14.86 -18.31
C LYS A 55 8.58 -16.39 -18.24
N LYS A 56 7.88 -17.12 -19.13
CA LYS A 56 7.95 -18.59 -19.13
C LYS A 56 9.37 -19.06 -19.46
N GLY A 57 9.91 -19.95 -18.61
CA GLY A 57 11.23 -20.55 -18.80
C GLY A 57 12.42 -19.67 -18.39
N SER A 58 12.21 -18.46 -17.86
CA SER A 58 13.30 -17.62 -17.38
C SER A 58 13.86 -18.04 -16.01
N GLY A 59 13.10 -18.81 -15.23
CA GLY A 59 13.42 -19.13 -13.84
C GLY A 59 13.18 -17.96 -12.86
N GLU A 60 12.60 -16.86 -13.34
CA GLU A 60 12.29 -15.66 -12.54
C GLU A 60 10.81 -15.63 -12.13
N GLY A 61 10.52 -15.01 -10.99
CA GLY A 61 9.15 -14.69 -10.56
C GLY A 61 8.58 -13.44 -11.24
N TRP A 62 7.33 -13.12 -10.93
CA TRP A 62 6.65 -11.92 -11.41
C TRP A 62 5.78 -11.30 -10.31
N VAL A 63 5.72 -9.97 -10.28
CA VAL A 63 4.82 -9.21 -9.39
C VAL A 63 3.99 -8.27 -10.25
N THR A 64 2.68 -8.29 -10.03
CA THR A 64 1.73 -7.34 -10.61
C THR A 64 0.86 -6.76 -9.49
N ALA A 65 0.21 -5.63 -9.75
CA ALA A 65 -0.68 -5.00 -8.80
C ALA A 65 -1.91 -4.45 -9.51
N GLU A 66 -3.03 -4.48 -8.80
CA GLU A 66 -4.26 -3.81 -9.18
C GLU A 66 -4.56 -2.70 -8.18
N TYR A 67 -5.27 -1.68 -8.63
CA TYR A 67 -5.65 -0.53 -7.82
C TYR A 67 -7.10 -0.14 -8.11
N GLY A 68 -7.85 0.06 -7.04
CA GLY A 68 -9.23 0.53 -7.10
C GLY A 68 -9.52 1.50 -5.95
N MET A 69 -10.33 2.52 -6.25
CA MET A 69 -10.88 3.42 -5.25
C MET A 69 -12.35 3.05 -5.03
N LEU A 70 -12.73 2.83 -3.77
CA LEU A 70 -14.14 2.61 -3.45
C LEU A 70 -14.93 3.87 -3.82
N PRO A 71 -16.11 3.72 -4.44
CA PRO A 71 -16.98 4.85 -4.72
C PRO A 71 -17.44 5.50 -3.41
N ARG A 72 -17.83 6.77 -3.52
CA ARG A 72 -18.40 7.59 -2.45
C ARG A 72 -19.85 7.25 -2.15
#